data_AF-A0A644WII0-F1
#
_entry.id   AF-A0A644WII0-F1
#
_cell.length_a   1.000
_cell.length_b   1.000
_cell.length_c   1.000
_cell.angle_alpha   90.00
_cell.angle_beta   90.00
_cell.angle_gamma   90.00
#
_symmetry.space_group_name_H-M   'P 1'
#
loop_
_entity.id
_entity.type
_entity.pdbx_description
1 polymer ?
#
loop_
_entity_poly.entity_id
_entity_poly.type
_entity_poly.pdbx_seq_one_letter_code
_entity_poly.pdbx_strand_id
1 'polypeptide(L)' 'MDKEKNYVYGLSGIMQLFGCSRMTACRIKASGKLDNAMYQIGRKIIIDVDKAMEIASLSKSKK' A
#
# COMPACT_ATOMS: atom_id res chain seq x y z
N MET A 1 16.02 0.92 18.95
CA MET A 1 15.58 -0.19 18.08
C MET A 1 14.84 0.42 16.93
N ASP A 2 15.58 0.72 15.88
CA ASP A 2 15.13 1.36 14.66
C ASP A 2 14.14 0.41 13.99
N LYS A 3 12.85 0.78 13.94
CA LYS A 3 11.88 0.08 13.10
C LYS A 3 12.37 0.26 11.67
N GLU A 4 12.97 -0.78 11.10
CA GLU A 4 13.30 -0.81 9.68
C GLU A 4 12.02 -0.54 8.92
N LYS A 5 11.92 0.67 8.35
CA LYS A 5 10.74 1.07 7.59
C LYS A 5 10.74 0.25 6.31
N ASN A 6 9.87 -0.75 6.28
CA ASN A 6 9.69 -1.60 5.12
C ASN A 6 8.98 -0.77 4.04
N TYR A 7 9.70 -0.43 2.98
CA TYR A 7 9.15 0.23 1.80
C TYR A 7 9.07 -0.76 0.65
N VAL A 8 7.92 -0.78 -0.02
CA VAL A 8 7.73 -1.57 -1.25
C VAL A 8 7.58 -0.64 -2.44
N TYR A 9 8.02 -1.11 -3.61
CA TYR A 9 8.13 -0.28 -4.80
C TYR A 9 7.22 -0.76 -5.93
N GLY A 10 6.58 0.19 -6.59
CA GLY A 10 5.74 -0.04 -7.76
C GLY A 10 4.46 -0.80 -7.46
N LEU A 11 3.79 -1.21 -8.55
CA LEU A 11 2.57 -2.01 -8.46
C LEU A 11 2.83 -3.42 -7.92
N SER A 12 4.02 -3.98 -8.20
CA SER A 12 4.46 -5.27 -7.67
C SER A 12 4.52 -5.25 -6.14
N GLY A 13 4.97 -4.14 -5.53
CA GLY A 13 4.96 -3.95 -4.09
C GLY A 13 3.57 -4.06 -3.47
N ILE A 14 2.56 -3.45 -4.11
CA ILE A 14 1.15 -3.57 -3.69
C ILE A 14 0.68 -5.02 -3.79
N MET A 15 1.02 -5.70 -4.89
CA MET A 15 0.64 -7.10 -5.10
C MET A 15 1.23 -8.02 -4.04
N GLN A 16 2.51 -7.85 -3.70
CA GLN A 16 3.19 -8.64 -2.66
C GLN A 16 2.65 -8.33 -1.27
N LEU A 17 2.43 -7.04 -0.96
CA LEU A 17 1.93 -6.59 0.34
C LEU A 17 0.52 -7.11 0.63
N PHE A 18 -0.38 -7.08 -0.35
CA PHE A 18 -1.77 -7.49 -0.19
C PHE A 18 -2.07 -8.91 -0.70
N GLY A 19 -1.07 -9.61 -1.24
CA GLY A 19 -1.25 -10.91 -1.90
C GLY A 19 -2.31 -10.88 -3.01
N CYS A 20 -2.41 -9.77 -3.75
CA CYS A 20 -3.54 -9.51 -4.65
C CYS A 20 -3.16 -9.55 -6.14
N SER A 21 -4.17 -9.76 -7.00
CA SER A 21 -3.99 -9.73 -8.45
C SER A 21 -3.61 -8.33 -8.95
N ARG A 22 -3.02 -8.26 -10.14
CA ARG A 22 -2.68 -6.98 -10.79
C ARG A 22 -3.88 -6.05 -10.93
N MET A 23 -5.06 -6.60 -11.26
CA MET A 23 -6.29 -5.83 -11.42
C MET A 23 -6.76 -5.26 -10.07
N THR A 24 -6.66 -6.04 -9.00
CA THR A 24 -7.00 -5.59 -7.64
C THR A 24 -6.03 -4.50 -7.18
N ALA A 25 -4.73 -4.65 -7.43
CA ALA A 25 -3.73 -3.64 -7.10
C ALA A 25 -3.96 -2.32 -7.88
N CYS A 26 -4.30 -2.40 -9.17
CA CYS A 26 -4.69 -1.23 -9.96
C CYS A 26 -5.92 -0.53 -9.39
N ARG A 27 -6.94 -1.30 -8.97
CA ARG A 27 -8.15 -0.74 -8.35
C ARG A 27 -7.84 -0.10 -7.00
N ILE A 28 -6.97 -0.68 -6.19
CA ILE A 28 -6.53 -0.11 -4.91
C ILE A 28 -5.85 1.25 -5.16
N LYS A 29 -4.92 1.30 -6.12
CA LYS A 29 -4.28 2.55 -6.56
C LYS A 29 -5.30 3.58 -7.07
N ALA A 30 -6.25 3.16 -7.90
CA ALA A 30 -7.27 4.06 -8.44
C ALA A 30 -8.28 4.53 -7.38
N SER A 31 -8.51 3.72 -6.34
CA SER A 31 -9.48 4.02 -5.29
C SER A 31 -8.99 5.03 -4.25
N GLY A 32 -7.70 5.38 -4.24
CA GLY A 32 -7.10 6.33 -3.29
C GLY A 32 -7.06 5.86 -1.83
N LYS A 33 -7.52 4.63 -1.54
CA LYS A 33 -7.64 4.11 -0.16
C LYS A 33 -6.31 4.04 0.61
N LEU A 34 -5.20 4.00 -0.11
CA LEU A 34 -3.85 3.90 0.45
C LEU A 34 -3.00 5.14 0.15
N ASP A 35 -3.60 6.26 -0.27
CA ASP A 35 -2.84 7.46 -0.66
C ASP A 35 -1.97 7.99 0.49
N ASN A 36 -2.43 7.85 1.74
CA ASN A 36 -1.64 8.22 2.92
C ASN A 36 -0.40 7.34 3.16
N ALA A 37 -0.36 6.14 2.58
CA ALA A 37 0.76 5.21 2.63
C ALA A 37 1.54 5.12 1.31
N MET A 38 1.03 5.72 0.23
CA MET A 38 1.60 5.63 -1.11
C MET A 38 2.16 7.00 -1.55
N TYR A 39 3.46 7.05 -1.77
CA TYR A 39 4.17 8.22 -2.28
C TYR A 39 4.54 8.03 -3.75
N GLN A 40 4.13 8.96 -4.60
CA GLN A 40 4.50 8.97 -6.01
C GLN A 40 5.56 10.03 -6.29
N ILE A 41 6.76 9.58 -6.71
CA ILE A 41 7.83 10.46 -7.18
C ILE A 41 7.99 10.20 -8.69
N GLY A 42 7.34 11.03 -9.50
CA GLY A 42 7.28 10.85 -10.96
C GLY A 42 6.61 9.53 -11.34
N ARG A 43 7.37 8.61 -11.96
CA ARG A 43 6.89 7.25 -12.32
C ARG A 43 7.15 6.20 -11.24
N LYS A 44 7.89 6.55 -10.19
CA LYS A 44 8.17 5.65 -9.06
C LYS A 44 7.06 5.76 -8.04
N ILE A 45 6.55 4.61 -7.61
CA ILE A 45 5.58 4.51 -6.52
C ILE A 45 6.32 3.85 -5.36
N ILE A 46 6.30 4.49 -4.21
CA ILE A 46 6.90 4.03 -2.95
C ILE A 46 5.74 3.85 -1.99
N ILE A 47 5.61 2.68 -1.38
CA ILE A 47 4.55 2.40 -0.42
C ILE A 47 5.19 2.04 0.90
N ASP A 48 4.75 2.70 1.96
CA ASP A 48 5.13 2.40 3.34
C ASP A 48 4.27 1.22 3.84
N VAL A 49 4.91 0.08 4.14
CA VAL A 49 4.23 -1.15 4.57
C VAL A 49 3.51 -0.94 5.89
N ASP A 50 4.14 -0.24 6.83
CA ASP A 50 3.61 -0.04 8.18
C ASP A 50 2.30 0.74 8.10
N LYS A 51 2.33 1.89 7.41
CA LYS A 51 1.13 2.72 7.19
C LYS A 51 0.05 2.02 6.38
N ALA A 52 0.43 1.26 5.35
CA ALA A 52 -0.53 0.54 4.53
C ALA A 52 -1.26 -0.55 5.32
N MET A 53 -0.56 -1.24 6.22
CA MET A 53 -1.13 -2.24 7.12
C MET A 53 -2.05 -1.62 8.17
N GLU A 54 -1.67 -0.47 8.74
CA GLU A 54 -2.51 0.29 9.68
C GLU A 54 -3.84 0.70 9.02
N ILE A 55 -3.78 1.35 7.86
CA ILE A 55 -4.97 1.80 7.12
C ILE A 55 -5.87 0.63 6.72
N ALA A 56 -5.28 -0.47 6.25
CA ALA A 56 -6.02 -1.68 5.92
C ALA A 56 -6.74 -2.28 7.14
N SER A 57 -6.09 -2.25 8.32
CA SER A 57 -6.67 -2.73 9.58
C SER A 57 -7.82 -1.84 10.06
N LEU A 58 -7.67 -0.52 9.97
CA LEU A 58 -8.70 0.47 10.32
C LEU A 58 -9.97 0.32 9.45
N SER A 59 -9.83 -0.11 8.20
CA SER A 59 -10.96 -0.30 7.28
C SER A 59 -11.84 -1.52 7.58
N LYS A 60 -11.39 -2.45 8.45
CA LYS A 60 -12.18 -3.64 8.86
C LYS A 60 -13.19 -3.38 9.98
N SER A 61 -13.25 -2.16 10.52
CA SER A 61 -14.26 -1.78 11.52
C SER A 61 -15.61 -1.43 10.89
N LYS A 62 -16.25 -2.41 10.25
CA LYS A 62 -17.72 -2.50 10.17
C LYS A 62 -18.10 -3.94 10.48
N LYS A 63 -18.20 -4.21 11.78
CA LYS A 63 -18.95 -5.35 12.32
C LYS A 63 -20.44 -5.11 12.10
#